data_AF-A0A2G9XMX7-F1
#
_entry.id   AF-A0A2G9XMX7-F1
#
_cell.length_a   1.000
_cell.length_b   1.000
_cell.length_c   1.000
_cell.angle_alpha   90.00
_cell.angle_beta   90.00
_cell.angle_gamma   90.00
#
_symmetry.space_group_name_H-M   'P 1'
#
loop_
_entity.id
_entity.type
_entity.pdbx_description
1 polymer ?
#
loop_
_entity_poly.entity_id
_entity_poly.type
_entity_poly.pdbx_seq_one_letter_code
_entity_poly.pdbx_strand_id
1 'polypeptide(L)'
;ETEPGQEHILIPVETKEEALTIFWSLQQKPGASISIMRLLSLTPYIACYEKYFGELPDDWQWYVTTASDLPVRQKVRLLKELKEKWGWDTEGVTIKKARHRDGRLLTTDEFAHEYSTHEARFFAKTPKLVTKKAKENLRKEGYDV
;
A
#
# COMPACT_ATOMS: atom_id res chain seq x y z
N GLU A 1 -5.10 6.25 -9.19
CA GLU A 1 -3.67 6.33 -8.76
C GLU A 1 -3.07 4.92 -8.87
N THR A 2 -1.80 4.67 -8.56
CA THR A 2 -1.32 3.29 -8.40
C THR A 2 -1.03 3.05 -6.93
N GLU A 3 -1.26 1.84 -6.45
CA GLU A 3 -0.84 1.43 -5.10
C GLU A 3 0.60 1.84 -4.79
N PRO A 4 0.89 2.20 -3.52
CA PRO A 4 2.25 2.49 -3.09
C PRO A 4 3.17 1.30 -3.37
N GLY A 5 4.37 1.64 -3.80
CA GLY A 5 5.40 0.70 -4.17
C GLY A 5 6.77 1.14 -3.68
N GLN A 6 7.77 0.35 -4.05
CA GLN A 6 9.18 0.59 -3.75
C GLN A 6 9.60 2.01 -4.10
N GLU A 7 10.09 2.75 -3.09
CA GLU A 7 10.48 4.15 -3.25
C GLU A 7 11.83 4.31 -3.96
N HIS A 8 12.80 3.47 -3.63
CA HIS A 8 14.17 3.59 -4.10
C HIS A 8 14.68 2.29 -4.73
N ILE A 9 15.45 2.40 -5.81
CA ILE A 9 16.16 1.24 -6.40
C ILE A 9 17.46 0.97 -5.65
N LEU A 10 18.15 2.05 -5.24
CA LEU A 10 19.39 2.02 -4.47
C LEU A 10 19.31 3.12 -3.41
N ILE A 11 19.65 2.77 -2.18
CA ILE A 11 19.67 3.69 -1.03
C ILE A 11 20.89 3.37 -0.16
N PRO A 12 21.73 4.37 0.17
CA PRO A 12 22.77 4.19 1.15
C PRO A 12 22.14 4.10 2.54
N VAL A 13 22.66 3.20 3.36
CA VAL A 13 22.25 3.01 4.76
C VAL A 13 23.50 2.95 5.63
N GLU A 14 23.42 3.45 6.85
CA GLU A 14 24.58 3.55 7.75
C GLU A 14 24.77 2.30 8.60
N THR A 15 23.66 1.65 8.98
CA THR A 15 23.67 0.49 9.90
C THR A 15 23.01 -0.75 9.29
N LYS A 16 23.32 -1.92 9.84
CA LYS A 16 22.71 -3.19 9.39
C LYS A 16 21.22 -3.27 9.80
N GLU A 17 20.84 -2.66 10.92
CA GLU A 17 19.46 -2.58 11.40
C GLU A 17 18.61 -1.74 10.44
N GLU A 18 19.14 -0.60 10.00
CA GLU A 18 18.54 0.22 8.96
C GLU A 18 18.45 -0.56 7.63
N ALA A 19 19.54 -1.23 7.22
CA ALA A 19 19.55 -2.04 5.99
C ALA A 19 18.44 -3.11 5.97
N LEU A 20 18.26 -3.84 7.08
CA LEU A 20 17.21 -4.84 7.21
C LEU A 20 15.81 -4.21 7.18
N THR A 21 15.64 -3.04 7.78
CA THR A 21 14.35 -2.35 7.85
C THR A 21 13.95 -1.78 6.49
N ILE A 22 14.90 -1.11 5.82
CA ILE A 22 14.75 -0.61 4.46
C ILE A 22 14.47 -1.75 3.48
N PHE A 23 15.15 -2.90 3.61
CA PHE A 23 14.86 -4.07 2.77
C PHE A 23 13.35 -4.42 2.76
N TRP A 24 12.69 -4.42 3.92
CA TRP A 24 11.26 -4.70 4.03
C TRP A 24 10.37 -3.58 3.49
N SER A 25 10.77 -2.32 3.66
CA SER A 25 10.09 -1.18 3.00
C SER A 25 10.13 -1.32 1.47
N LEU A 26 11.28 -1.71 0.91
CA LEU A 26 11.42 -1.91 -0.54
C LEU A 26 10.64 -3.11 -1.09
N GLN A 27 10.18 -4.04 -0.23
CA GLN A 27 9.30 -5.13 -0.67
C GLN A 27 7.85 -4.70 -0.87
N GLN A 28 7.46 -3.49 -0.48
CA GLN A 28 6.13 -2.97 -0.78
C GLN A 28 6.00 -2.77 -2.29
N LYS A 29 5.20 -3.60 -2.93
CA LYS A 29 5.02 -3.60 -4.38
C LYS A 29 3.54 -3.35 -4.71
N PRO A 30 3.25 -2.61 -5.79
CA PRO A 30 1.88 -2.49 -6.23
C PRO A 30 1.35 -3.88 -6.64
N GLY A 31 0.04 -4.10 -6.47
CA GLY A 31 -0.61 -5.39 -6.72
C GLY A 31 -0.37 -6.44 -5.63
N ALA A 32 0.38 -6.10 -4.58
CA ALA A 32 0.49 -6.93 -3.40
C ALA A 32 -0.83 -7.04 -2.62
N SER A 33 -1.73 -6.04 -2.72
CA SER A 33 -3.07 -6.03 -2.09
C SER A 33 -3.99 -7.18 -2.53
N ILE A 34 -3.76 -7.71 -3.73
CA ILE A 34 -4.53 -8.80 -4.34
C ILE A 34 -4.23 -10.15 -3.67
N SER A 35 -3.17 -10.20 -2.86
CA SER A 35 -2.64 -11.45 -2.31
C SER A 35 -2.18 -11.25 -0.87
N ILE A 36 -1.81 -12.36 -0.22
CA ILE A 36 -1.21 -12.34 1.11
C ILE A 36 0.15 -11.58 1.16
N MET A 37 0.69 -11.16 0.01
CA MET A 37 2.00 -10.52 -0.09
C MET A 37 2.09 -9.23 0.71
N ARG A 38 1.02 -8.42 0.77
CA ARG A 38 1.04 -7.19 1.58
C ARG A 38 1.18 -7.47 3.06
N LEU A 39 0.48 -8.49 3.57
CA LEU A 39 0.63 -8.95 4.95
C LEU A 39 2.06 -9.46 5.22
N LEU A 40 2.63 -10.23 4.29
CA LEU A 40 3.97 -10.81 4.41
C LEU A 40 5.10 -9.77 4.32
N SER A 41 4.90 -8.64 3.64
CA SER A 41 5.87 -7.54 3.61
C SER A 41 5.69 -6.58 4.79
N LEU A 42 4.45 -6.20 5.12
CA LEU A 42 4.16 -5.21 6.16
C LEU A 42 4.42 -5.74 7.57
N THR A 43 4.15 -7.02 7.83
CA THR A 43 4.40 -7.64 9.15
C THR A 43 5.86 -7.57 9.58
N PRO A 44 6.84 -8.05 8.79
CA PRO A 44 8.24 -7.93 9.17
C PRO A 44 8.74 -6.48 9.13
N TYR A 45 8.19 -5.63 8.27
CA TYR A 45 8.54 -4.21 8.25
C TYR A 45 8.25 -3.52 9.59
N ILE A 46 7.01 -3.64 10.06
CA ILE A 46 6.60 -3.09 11.37
C ILE A 46 7.41 -3.72 12.50
N ALA A 47 7.59 -5.05 12.48
CA ALA A 47 8.33 -5.74 13.53
C ALA A 47 9.82 -5.32 13.59
N CYS A 48 10.46 -5.07 12.44
CA CYS A 48 11.83 -4.54 12.40
C CYS A 48 11.89 -3.12 12.95
N TYR A 49 10.93 -2.26 12.58
CA TYR A 49 10.87 -0.89 13.07
C TYR A 49 10.73 -0.83 14.59
N GLU A 50 9.79 -1.59 15.13
CA GLU A 50 9.57 -1.65 16.58
C GLU A 50 10.76 -2.23 17.33
N LYS A 51 11.44 -3.22 16.74
CA LYS A 51 12.60 -3.87 17.38
C LYS A 51 13.84 -2.98 17.43
N TYR A 52 14.11 -2.25 16.34
CA TYR A 52 15.37 -1.52 16.18
C TYR A 52 15.24 -0.03 16.52
N PHE A 53 14.08 0.57 16.30
CA PHE A 53 13.83 2.00 16.52
C PHE A 53 12.81 2.26 17.65
N GLY A 54 12.07 1.24 18.10
CA GLY A 54 11.13 1.37 19.22
C GLY A 54 9.81 2.06 18.86
N GLU A 55 9.57 2.30 17.58
CA GLU A 55 8.41 3.04 17.07
C GLU A 55 7.79 2.37 15.84
N LEU A 56 6.62 2.85 15.42
CA LEU A 56 6.02 2.45 14.16
C LEU A 56 6.68 3.24 13.02
N PRO A 57 6.82 2.66 11.81
CA PRO A 57 7.25 3.43 10.64
C PRO A 57 6.29 4.60 10.40
N ASP A 58 6.74 5.73 9.84
CA ASP A 58 5.88 6.90 9.61
C ASP A 58 4.93 6.75 8.41
N ASP A 59 5.23 5.81 7.51
CA ASP A 59 4.58 5.63 6.21
C ASP A 59 3.71 4.37 6.12
N TRP A 60 3.66 3.56 7.19
CA TRP A 60 3.05 2.24 7.18
C TRP A 60 1.57 2.24 6.74
N GLN A 61 0.82 3.30 7.09
CA GLN A 61 -0.59 3.48 6.75
C GLN A 61 -0.82 3.53 5.24
N TRP A 62 0.16 3.97 4.47
CA TRP A 62 0.05 4.04 3.02
C TRP A 62 0.01 2.64 2.40
N TYR A 63 0.65 1.66 3.04
CA TYR A 63 0.66 0.27 2.58
C TYR A 63 -0.59 -0.51 3.01
N VAL A 64 -1.56 0.10 3.69
CA VAL A 64 -2.80 -0.58 4.08
C VAL A 64 -3.86 -0.29 3.03
N THR A 65 -4.44 -1.34 2.45
CA THR A 65 -5.61 -1.22 1.55
C THR A 65 -6.84 -1.82 2.20
N THR A 66 -6.67 -2.94 2.88
CA THR A 66 -7.75 -3.63 3.59
C THR A 66 -7.29 -4.03 4.99
N ALA A 67 -8.24 -4.40 5.85
CA ALA A 67 -7.92 -4.89 7.18
C ALA A 67 -7.08 -6.19 7.16
N SER A 68 -7.08 -6.94 6.06
CA SER A 68 -6.33 -8.19 5.90
C SER A 68 -4.83 -7.97 5.70
N ASP A 69 -4.42 -6.76 5.30
CA ASP A 69 -3.02 -6.39 5.13
C ASP A 69 -2.31 -6.24 6.49
N LEU A 70 -3.09 -6.00 7.55
CA LEU A 70 -2.56 -5.69 8.87
C LEU A 70 -2.06 -6.95 9.60
N PRO A 71 -0.91 -6.88 10.30
CA PRO A 71 -0.40 -7.98 11.12
C PRO A 71 -1.43 -8.44 12.14
N VAL A 72 -1.78 -9.73 12.11
CA VAL A 72 -2.87 -10.32 12.91
C VAL A 72 -2.77 -9.97 14.40
N ARG A 73 -1.56 -10.06 14.98
CA ARG A 73 -1.32 -9.78 16.41
C ARG A 73 -1.52 -8.32 16.81
N GLN A 74 -1.28 -7.39 15.89
CA GLN A 74 -1.29 -5.95 16.15
C GLN A 74 -2.49 -5.24 15.51
N LYS A 75 -3.35 -6.00 14.82
CA LYS A 75 -4.46 -5.48 14.01
C LYS A 75 -5.36 -4.49 14.75
N VAL A 76 -5.75 -4.81 15.98
CA VAL A 76 -6.60 -3.93 16.81
C VAL A 76 -5.89 -2.60 17.13
N ARG A 77 -4.61 -2.65 17.51
CA ARG A 77 -3.80 -1.47 17.80
C ARG A 77 -3.65 -0.59 16.56
N LEU A 78 -3.32 -1.20 15.42
CA LEU A 78 -3.09 -0.49 14.16
C LEU A 78 -4.38 0.12 13.60
N LEU A 79 -5.53 -0.57 13.68
CA LEU A 79 -6.81 0.02 13.28
C LEU A 79 -7.19 1.22 14.16
N LYS A 80 -6.93 1.15 15.46
CA LYS A 80 -7.12 2.29 16.37
C LYS A 80 -6.24 3.48 15.97
N GLU A 81 -4.96 3.24 15.67
CA GLU A 81 -4.04 4.26 15.16
C GLU A 81 -4.52 4.89 13.84
N LEU A 82 -5.00 4.09 12.89
CA LEU A 82 -5.58 4.58 11.62
C LEU A 82 -6.77 5.51 11.85
N LYS A 83 -7.63 5.16 12.80
CA LYS A 83 -8.79 5.99 13.15
C LYS A 83 -8.38 7.30 13.82
N GLU A 84 -7.53 7.22 14.86
CA GLU A 84 -7.19 8.37 15.71
C GLU A 84 -6.25 9.36 15.03
N LYS A 85 -5.21 8.87 14.35
CA LYS A 85 -4.17 9.73 13.75
C LYS A 85 -4.47 10.09 12.31
N TRP A 86 -5.02 9.14 11.54
CA TRP A 86 -5.17 9.29 10.10
C TRP A 86 -6.62 9.55 9.66
N GLY A 87 -7.59 9.47 10.58
CA GLY A 87 -9.00 9.79 10.31
C GLY A 87 -9.74 8.72 9.51
N TRP A 88 -9.23 7.48 9.47
CA TRP A 88 -9.93 6.37 8.81
C TRP A 88 -11.21 5.99 9.57
N ASP A 89 -12.22 5.51 8.86
CA ASP A 89 -13.43 4.98 9.50
C ASP A 89 -13.30 3.47 9.70
N THR A 90 -12.92 3.08 10.91
CA THR A 90 -12.78 1.68 11.32
C THR A 90 -13.79 1.32 12.42
N GLU A 91 -14.38 0.13 12.32
CA GLU A 91 -15.27 -0.44 13.32
C GLU A 91 -14.77 -1.82 13.76
N GLY A 92 -14.30 -1.93 15.00
CA GLY A 92 -13.73 -3.18 15.51
C GLY A 92 -12.52 -3.65 14.71
N VAL A 93 -12.70 -4.69 13.89
CA VAL A 93 -11.65 -5.31 13.07
C VAL A 93 -11.79 -5.03 11.57
N THR A 94 -12.74 -4.19 11.18
CA THR A 94 -13.04 -3.86 9.78
C THR A 94 -12.76 -2.39 9.48
N ILE A 95 -12.49 -2.12 8.19
CA ILE A 95 -12.35 -0.78 7.63
C ILE A 95 -13.61 -0.52 6.82
N LYS A 96 -14.38 0.52 7.18
CA LYS A 96 -15.57 0.95 6.44
C LYS A 96 -15.20 1.95 5.36
N LYS A 97 -14.40 2.94 5.73
CA LYS A 97 -13.87 3.94 4.80
C LYS A 97 -12.39 4.15 5.02
N ALA A 98 -11.64 4.02 3.94
CA ALA A 98 -10.23 4.30 3.89
C ALA A 98 -10.00 5.75 3.47
N ARG A 99 -8.97 6.38 4.03
CA ARG A 99 -8.59 7.74 3.63
C ARG A 99 -7.68 7.68 2.40
N HIS A 100 -8.13 8.29 1.32
CA HIS A 100 -7.34 8.53 0.12
C HIS A 100 -6.26 9.60 0.39
N ARG A 101 -5.18 9.63 -0.41
CA ARG A 101 -4.05 10.57 -0.26
C ARG A 101 -4.44 12.05 -0.33
N ASP A 102 -5.51 12.36 -1.06
CA ASP A 102 -6.10 13.71 -1.13
C ASP A 102 -6.96 14.08 0.09
N GLY A 103 -7.15 13.16 1.03
CA GLY A 103 -7.96 13.33 2.23
C GLY A 103 -9.42 12.90 2.12
N ARG A 104 -9.91 12.45 0.95
CA ARG A 104 -11.26 11.89 0.82
C ARG A 104 -11.39 10.59 1.61
N LEU A 105 -12.57 10.34 2.17
CA LEU A 105 -12.93 9.06 2.75
C LEU A 105 -13.71 8.25 1.71
N LEU A 106 -13.08 7.20 1.20
CA LEU A 106 -13.65 6.31 0.20
C LEU A 106 -14.12 5.03 0.88
N THR A 107 -15.23 4.47 0.43
CA THR A 107 -15.59 3.09 0.78
C THR A 107 -14.48 2.14 0.32
N THR A 108 -14.39 0.96 0.94
CA THR A 108 -13.37 -0.03 0.57
C THR A 108 -13.41 -0.38 -0.93
N ASP A 109 -14.60 -0.42 -1.53
CA ASP A 109 -14.79 -0.69 -2.96
C ASP A 109 -14.30 0.46 -3.83
N GLU A 110 -14.65 1.72 -3.49
CA GLU A 110 -14.15 2.90 -4.20
C GLU A 110 -12.62 3.04 -4.07
N PHE A 111 -12.08 2.74 -2.88
CA PHE A 111 -10.64 2.77 -2.63
C PHE A 111 -9.92 1.69 -3.46
N ALA A 112 -10.49 0.48 -3.52
CA ALA A 112 -9.99 -0.58 -4.39
C ALA A 112 -10.11 -0.21 -5.88
N HIS A 113 -11.15 0.52 -6.30
CA HIS A 113 -11.26 1.00 -7.67
C HIS A 113 -10.17 2.02 -8.01
N GLU A 114 -9.91 2.97 -7.11
CA GLU A 114 -8.93 4.05 -7.34
C GLU A 114 -7.46 3.58 -7.23
N TYR A 115 -7.17 2.56 -6.40
CA TYR A 115 -5.81 2.06 -6.14
C TYR A 115 -5.49 0.67 -6.68
N SER A 116 -6.46 -0.26 -6.72
CA SER A 116 -6.15 -1.68 -6.95
C SER A 116 -5.64 -1.90 -8.36
N THR A 117 -4.70 -2.83 -8.50
CA THR A 117 -4.23 -3.28 -9.80
C THR A 117 -5.17 -4.27 -10.50
N HIS A 118 -6.30 -4.64 -9.87
CA HIS A 118 -7.35 -5.39 -10.54
C HIS A 118 -8.03 -4.52 -11.62
N GLU A 119 -8.17 -3.23 -11.33
CA GLU A 119 -8.71 -2.23 -12.26
C GLU A 119 -7.66 -1.21 -12.71
N ALA A 120 -6.51 -1.08 -12.00
CA ALA A 120 -5.39 -0.29 -12.49
C ALA A 120 -4.85 -0.91 -13.76
N ARG A 121 -5.06 -0.14 -14.81
CA ARG A 121 -4.74 -0.40 -16.21
C ARG A 121 -3.23 -0.58 -16.35
N PHE A 122 -2.79 -1.82 -16.28
CA PHE A 122 -1.44 -2.27 -16.59
C PHE A 122 -0.36 -1.75 -15.65
N PHE A 123 0.32 -2.68 -14.99
CA PHE A 123 1.58 -2.41 -14.29
C PHE A 123 2.70 -1.92 -15.22
N ALA A 124 2.57 -2.26 -16.50
CA ALA A 124 3.60 -2.01 -17.47
C ALA A 124 3.56 -0.56 -17.94
N LYS A 125 4.53 0.23 -17.46
CA LYS A 125 4.84 1.57 -17.99
C LYS A 125 5.44 1.55 -19.40
N THR A 126 5.57 0.36 -20.01
CA THR A 126 6.11 0.20 -21.37
C THR A 126 4.95 0.05 -22.36
N PRO A 127 4.75 0.98 -23.31
CA PRO A 127 3.62 0.95 -24.25
C PRO A 127 3.53 -0.33 -25.09
N LYS A 128 4.64 -1.04 -25.30
CA LYS A 128 4.67 -2.30 -26.06
C LYS A 128 4.02 -3.47 -25.30
N LEU A 129 3.99 -3.41 -23.97
CA LEU A 129 3.42 -4.47 -23.12
C LEU A 129 1.94 -4.22 -22.79
N VAL A 130 1.40 -3.06 -23.19
CA VAL A 130 -0.02 -2.74 -23.06
C VAL A 130 -0.79 -3.37 -24.22
N THR A 131 -1.79 -4.19 -23.89
CA THR A 131 -2.61 -4.88 -24.92
C THR A 131 -3.34 -3.88 -25.82
N LYS A 132 -3.72 -4.29 -27.04
CA LYS A 132 -4.44 -3.41 -27.97
C LYS A 132 -5.77 -2.90 -27.37
N LYS A 133 -6.56 -3.81 -26.77
CA LYS A 133 -7.83 -3.49 -26.10
C LYS A 133 -7.65 -2.45 -24.98
N ALA A 134 -6.53 -2.52 -24.28
CA ALA A 134 -6.21 -1.58 -23.23
C ALA A 134 -5.88 -0.18 -23.72
N LYS A 135 -5.08 -0.08 -24.80
CA LYS A 135 -4.79 1.20 -25.44
C LYS A 135 -6.08 1.86 -25.93
N GLU A 136 -6.98 1.09 -26.52
CA GLU A 136 -8.29 1.58 -26.95
C GLU A 136 -9.12 2.14 -25.78
N ASN A 137 -9.14 1.46 -24.64
CA ASN A 137 -9.82 1.95 -23.44
C ASN A 137 -9.16 3.24 -22.89
N LEU A 138 -7.84 3.27 -22.80
CA LEU A 138 -7.12 4.45 -22.32
C LEU A 138 -7.34 5.67 -23.21
N ARG A 139 -7.39 5.48 -24.53
CA ARG A 139 -7.71 6.54 -25.49
C ARG A 139 -9.13 7.08 -25.33
N LYS A 140 -10.11 6.21 -25.04
CA LYS A 140 -11.50 6.63 -24.75
C LYS A 140 -11.59 7.51 -23.51
N GLU A 141 -10.64 7.34 -22.59
CA GLU A 141 -10.54 8.09 -21.35
C GLU A 141 -9.61 9.32 -21.45
N GLY A 142 -9.12 9.64 -22.65
CA GLY A 142 -8.34 10.86 -22.91
C GLY A 142 -6.83 10.75 -22.68
N TYR A 143 -6.30 9.53 -22.49
CA TYR A 143 -4.86 9.31 -22.32
C TYR A 143 -4.18 9.00 -23.67
N ASP A 144 -2.98 9.56 -23.89
CA ASP A 144 -2.17 9.30 -25.07
C ASP A 144 -1.28 8.06 -24.87
N VAL A 145 -1.66 6.93 -25.50
CA VAL A 145 -1.06 5.58 -25.28
C VAL A 145 -1.06 4.67 -26.52
#